data_AF-A0A1I0SNI3-F1
#
_entry.id   AF-A0A1I0SNI3-F1
#
_cell.length_a   1.000
_cell.length_b   1.000
_cell.length_c   1.000
_cell.angle_alpha   90.00
_cell.angle_beta   90.00
_cell.angle_gamma   90.00
#
_symmetry.space_group_name_H-M   'P 1'
#
loop_
_entity.id
_entity.type
_entity.pdbx_description
1 polymer ?
#
loop_
_entity_poly.entity_id
_entity_poly.type
_entity_poly.pdbx_seq_one_letter_code
_entity_poly.pdbx_strand_id
1 'polypeptide(L)'
;MFPAVSVAKGICESYGISFRFNISGSLIFDYHNGQSEEFGENGHLVPLHGGFWSSRTMDLNIISQVYICSSAMEAIAFLHFNSSRFNRPCELLFVAISPHYIYPGEIFTELRKVKINLVLECGLVNTLRAIRFCMDYQGIASHFTFQDEHIFLRFSEHVLSIPQHCLSIRKVFLMANIRPSVRQYLPRSKISFLYEFLNQ
;
A
#
# COMPACT_ATOMS: atom_id res chain seq x y z
N MET A 1 -20.39 -18.18 5.76
CA MET A 1 -18.95 -17.83 5.69
C MET A 1 -18.65 -17.49 4.25
N PHE A 2 -18.60 -16.20 3.96
CA PHE A 2 -18.14 -15.63 2.70
C PHE A 2 -16.90 -16.37 2.18
N PRO A 3 -16.92 -16.97 0.98
CA PRO A 3 -15.79 -17.74 0.46
C PRO A 3 -14.46 -16.96 0.51
N ALA A 4 -14.50 -15.66 0.21
CA ALA A 4 -13.32 -14.80 0.24
C ALA A 4 -12.74 -14.63 1.65
N VAL A 5 -13.55 -14.62 2.73
CA VAL A 5 -13.04 -14.60 4.12
C VAL A 5 -12.27 -15.88 4.42
N SER A 6 -12.79 -17.03 4.01
CA SER A 6 -12.12 -18.32 4.24
C SER A 6 -10.77 -18.41 3.52
N VAL A 7 -10.70 -17.94 2.27
CA VAL A 7 -9.44 -17.90 1.51
C VAL A 7 -8.47 -16.90 2.12
N ALA A 8 -8.91 -15.69 2.45
CA ALA A 8 -8.08 -14.67 3.09
C ALA A 8 -7.51 -15.16 4.43
N LYS A 9 -8.32 -15.84 5.24
CA LYS A 9 -7.89 -16.50 6.48
C LYS A 9 -6.75 -17.48 6.22
N GLY A 10 -6.91 -18.39 5.26
CA GLY A 10 -5.89 -19.38 4.93
C GLY A 10 -4.56 -18.76 4.48
N ILE A 11 -4.62 -17.63 3.76
CA ILE A 11 -3.43 -16.84 3.40
C ILE A 11 -2.80 -16.25 4.65
N CYS A 12 -3.58 -15.61 5.52
CA CYS A 12 -3.04 -15.04 6.76
C CYS A 12 -2.33 -16.10 7.61
N GLU A 13 -2.93 -17.27 7.80
CA GLU A 13 -2.35 -18.38 8.55
C GLU A 13 -1.05 -18.88 7.89
N SER A 14 -1.05 -19.07 6.57
CA SER A 14 0.12 -19.56 5.83
C SER A 14 1.31 -18.60 5.88
N TYR A 15 1.05 -17.30 5.95
CA TYR A 15 2.08 -16.27 6.00
C TYR A 15 2.41 -15.80 7.42
N GLY A 16 1.73 -16.31 8.44
CA GLY A 16 1.90 -15.87 9.84
C GLY A 16 1.50 -14.42 10.05
N ILE A 17 0.46 -13.96 9.35
CA ILE A 17 -0.06 -12.61 9.45
C ILE A 17 -0.96 -12.50 10.68
N SER A 18 -0.80 -11.43 11.47
CA SER A 18 -1.66 -11.18 12.64
C SER A 18 -3.05 -10.68 12.23
N PHE A 19 -4.10 -11.38 12.68
CA PHE A 19 -5.50 -10.99 12.52
C PHE A 19 -6.35 -11.53 13.68
N ARG A 20 -7.57 -11.02 13.83
CA ARG A 20 -8.59 -11.57 14.75
C ARG A 20 -9.94 -11.67 14.05
N PHE A 21 -10.89 -12.35 14.69
CA PHE A 21 -12.29 -12.39 14.24
C PHE A 21 -13.18 -11.56 15.14
N ASN A 22 -14.19 -10.92 14.56
CA ASN A 22 -15.32 -10.40 15.32
C ASN A 22 -16.45 -11.46 15.45
N ILE A 23 -17.51 -11.12 16.18
CA ILE A 23 -18.66 -12.02 16.41
C ILE A 23 -19.39 -12.42 15.11
N SER A 24 -19.28 -11.61 14.06
CA SER A 24 -19.90 -11.84 12.76
C SER A 24 -19.03 -12.71 11.84
N GLY A 25 -17.83 -13.10 12.29
CA GLY A 25 -16.88 -13.85 11.49
C GLY A 25 -16.08 -13.01 10.48
N SER A 26 -16.10 -11.67 10.59
CA SER A 26 -15.24 -10.78 9.80
C SER A 26 -13.80 -10.85 10.30
N LEU A 27 -12.84 -10.76 9.37
CA LEU A 27 -11.43 -10.55 9.67
C LEU A 27 -11.22 -9.11 10.15
N ILE A 28 -10.41 -8.96 11.19
CA ILE A 28 -10.06 -7.67 11.78
C ILE A 28 -8.54 -7.53 11.84
N PHE A 29 -8.03 -6.40 11.31
CA PHE A 29 -6.62 -6.05 11.26
C PHE A 29 -6.37 -4.78 12.07
N ASP A 30 -5.49 -4.83 13.07
CA ASP A 30 -5.24 -3.72 14.00
C ASP A 30 -4.20 -2.73 13.44
N TYR A 31 -4.51 -1.43 13.44
CA TYR A 31 -3.63 -0.36 12.98
C TYR A 31 -2.81 0.27 14.14
N HIS A 32 -2.73 -0.42 15.28
CA HIS A 32 -1.93 -0.10 16.47
C HIS A 32 -2.24 1.27 17.10
N ASN A 33 -3.42 1.81 16.84
CA ASN A 33 -3.92 3.07 17.43
C ASN A 33 -5.37 2.96 17.91
N GLY A 34 -5.83 1.74 18.17
CA GLY A 34 -7.22 1.44 18.54
C GLY A 34 -8.20 1.44 17.37
N GLN A 35 -7.74 1.71 16.14
CA GLN A 35 -8.54 1.54 14.92
C GLN A 35 -8.25 0.19 14.27
N SER A 36 -9.21 -0.32 13.51
CA SER A 36 -9.07 -1.59 12.82
C SER A 36 -9.68 -1.53 11.43
N GLU A 37 -9.09 -2.28 10.50
CA GLU A 37 -9.73 -2.64 9.25
C GLU A 37 -10.60 -3.88 9.47
N GLU A 38 -11.80 -3.88 8.91
CA GLU A 38 -12.75 -5.00 8.94
C GLU A 38 -13.05 -5.51 7.53
N PHE A 39 -13.01 -6.83 7.35
CA PHE A 39 -13.37 -7.49 6.10
C PHE A 39 -14.27 -8.70 6.37
N GLY A 40 -15.49 -8.68 5.85
CA GLY A 40 -16.46 -9.76 6.07
C GLY A 40 -17.63 -9.73 5.09
N GLU A 41 -18.69 -10.46 5.43
CA GLU A 41 -19.94 -10.51 4.63
C GLU A 41 -20.58 -9.12 4.46
N ASN A 42 -20.38 -8.23 5.44
CA ASN A 42 -20.92 -6.86 5.43
C ASN A 42 -20.05 -5.87 4.64
N GLY A 43 -18.98 -6.35 3.99
CA GLY A 43 -18.10 -5.54 3.15
C GLY A 43 -16.71 -5.33 3.75
N HIS A 44 -16.04 -4.28 3.26
CA HIS A 44 -14.67 -3.92 3.61
C HIS A 44 -14.62 -2.49 4.13
N LEU A 45 -14.16 -2.33 5.36
CA LEU A 45 -14.05 -1.04 6.05
C LEU A 45 -12.59 -0.81 6.44
N VAL A 46 -11.98 0.26 5.89
CA VAL A 46 -10.61 0.66 6.19
C VAL A 46 -10.64 1.94 7.05
N PRO A 47 -9.86 2.03 8.14
CA PRO A 47 -9.87 3.20 8.99
C PRO A 47 -9.22 4.42 8.30
N LEU A 48 -9.94 5.53 8.21
CA LEU A 48 -9.46 6.78 7.58
C LEU A 48 -8.31 7.43 8.35
N HIS A 49 -8.40 7.41 9.69
CA HIS A 49 -7.43 7.98 10.63
C HIS A 49 -6.66 6.89 11.39
N GLY A 50 -6.56 5.70 10.81
CA GLY A 50 -5.65 4.66 11.31
C GLY A 50 -4.20 5.14 11.25
N GLY A 51 -3.33 4.48 12.02
CA GLY A 51 -1.89 4.62 11.88
C GLY A 51 -1.43 3.85 10.66
N PHE A 52 -0.73 2.76 10.93
CA PHE A 52 -0.40 1.76 9.94
C PHE A 52 -0.71 0.38 10.49
N TRP A 53 -1.12 -0.52 9.61
CA TRP A 53 -1.11 -1.95 9.87
C TRP A 53 0.19 -2.54 9.35
N SER A 54 0.71 -3.54 10.07
CA SER A 54 1.83 -4.34 9.63
C SER A 54 1.48 -5.82 9.69
N SER A 55 1.90 -6.59 8.68
CA SER A 55 1.60 -8.02 8.63
C SER A 55 2.23 -8.82 9.79
N ARG A 56 3.32 -8.31 10.36
CA ARG A 56 4.14 -8.93 11.41
C ARG A 56 4.95 -7.86 12.12
N THR A 57 5.52 -8.20 13.28
CA THR A 57 6.49 -7.34 13.96
C THR A 57 7.63 -6.94 13.03
N MET A 58 7.97 -5.65 13.02
CA MET A 58 8.99 -5.08 12.14
C MET A 58 10.40 -5.41 12.67
N ASP A 59 10.96 -6.55 12.27
CA ASP A 59 12.37 -6.88 12.47
C ASP A 59 13.16 -6.71 11.16
N LEU A 60 13.77 -5.53 11.02
CA LEU A 60 14.49 -5.14 9.82
C LEU A 60 15.82 -5.88 9.60
N ASN A 61 16.26 -6.71 10.55
CA ASN A 61 17.41 -7.59 10.33
C ASN A 61 17.05 -8.80 9.45
N ILE A 62 15.78 -9.18 9.42
CA ILE A 62 15.27 -10.32 8.64
C ILE A 62 14.55 -9.83 7.38
N ILE A 63 13.83 -8.71 7.48
CA ILE A 63 13.03 -8.17 6.38
C ILE A 63 13.96 -7.64 5.28
N SER A 64 13.85 -8.18 4.07
CA SER A 64 14.58 -7.72 2.89
C SER A 64 13.69 -6.93 1.93
N GLN A 65 12.37 -7.11 1.99
CA GLN A 65 11.40 -6.48 1.11
C GLN A 65 10.19 -5.97 1.88
N VAL A 66 9.84 -4.70 1.63
CA VAL A 66 8.64 -4.06 2.19
C VAL A 66 7.67 -3.75 1.06
N TYR A 67 6.39 -4.06 1.30
CA TYR A 67 5.28 -3.83 0.38
C TYR A 67 4.31 -2.84 1.04
N ILE A 68 4.24 -1.63 0.48
CA ILE A 68 3.31 -0.60 0.94
C ILE A 68 1.99 -0.77 0.21
N CYS A 69 0.91 -0.96 0.97
CA CYS A 69 -0.41 -1.34 0.50
C CYS A 69 -1.47 -0.28 0.88
N SER A 70 -2.60 -0.26 0.17
CA SER A 70 -3.73 0.62 0.51
C SER A 70 -4.51 0.12 1.73
N SER A 71 -4.53 -1.19 1.94
CA SER A 71 -5.22 -1.89 3.03
C SER A 71 -4.56 -3.24 3.33
N ALA A 72 -4.88 -3.86 4.46
CA ALA A 72 -4.43 -5.20 4.80
C ALA A 72 -4.99 -6.24 3.81
N MET A 73 -6.26 -6.08 3.43
CA MET A 73 -6.89 -6.94 2.43
C MET A 73 -6.28 -6.79 1.03
N GLU A 74 -5.79 -5.60 0.64
CA GLU A 74 -5.05 -5.43 -0.60
C GLU A 74 -3.74 -6.24 -0.59
N ALA A 75 -3.06 -6.30 0.56
CA ALA A 75 -1.86 -7.12 0.74
C ALA A 75 -2.17 -8.62 0.62
N ILE A 76 -3.25 -9.08 1.26
CA ILE A 76 -3.70 -10.48 1.22
C ILE A 76 -4.11 -10.87 -0.20
N ALA A 77 -4.86 -10.03 -0.90
CA ALA A 77 -5.23 -10.23 -2.28
C ALA A 77 -3.99 -10.30 -3.19
N PHE A 78 -3.00 -9.43 -2.98
CA PHE A 78 -1.75 -9.49 -3.72
C PHE A 78 -1.00 -10.81 -3.49
N LEU A 79 -0.94 -11.29 -2.24
CA LEU A 79 -0.35 -12.59 -1.90
C LEU A 79 -1.08 -13.74 -2.60
N HIS A 80 -2.40 -13.73 -2.67
CA HIS A 80 -3.20 -14.73 -3.38
C HIS A 80 -2.70 -14.93 -4.82
N PHE A 81 -2.49 -13.83 -5.55
CA PHE A 81 -2.07 -13.87 -6.97
C PHE A 81 -0.56 -14.05 -7.18
N ASN A 82 0.27 -13.78 -6.17
CA ASN A 82 1.73 -13.73 -6.32
C ASN A 82 2.49 -14.69 -5.40
N SER A 83 1.80 -15.56 -4.66
CA SER A 83 2.38 -16.47 -3.67
C SER A 83 3.56 -17.28 -4.20
N SER A 84 3.47 -17.77 -5.44
CA SER A 84 4.53 -18.54 -6.12
C SER A 84 5.84 -17.78 -6.33
N ARG A 85 5.86 -16.45 -6.16
CA ARG A 85 7.06 -15.61 -6.26
C ARG A 85 7.80 -15.48 -4.94
N PHE A 86 7.20 -15.94 -3.84
CA PHE A 86 7.66 -15.69 -2.48
C PHE A 86 8.20 -16.95 -1.82
N ASN A 87 9.46 -17.27 -2.14
CA ASN A 87 10.13 -18.45 -1.57
C ASN A 87 10.57 -18.26 -0.11
N ARG A 88 10.57 -17.02 0.40
CA ARG A 88 10.98 -16.67 1.77
C ARG A 88 10.00 -15.70 2.42
N PRO A 89 8.82 -16.18 2.88
CA PRO A 89 7.80 -15.33 3.49
C PRO A 89 8.28 -14.52 4.70
N CYS A 90 9.26 -15.03 5.45
CA CYS A 90 9.84 -14.35 6.62
C CYS A 90 10.59 -13.05 6.28
N GLU A 91 11.09 -12.91 5.05
CA GLU A 91 11.78 -11.69 4.60
C GLU A 91 10.83 -10.61 4.08
N LEU A 92 9.52 -10.88 4.06
CA LEU A 92 8.50 -9.99 3.53
C LEU A 92 7.77 -9.26 4.66
N LEU A 93 7.67 -7.94 4.52
CA LEU A 93 6.80 -7.11 5.35
C LEU A 93 5.76 -6.43 4.47
N PHE A 94 4.49 -6.61 4.80
CA PHE A 94 3.40 -5.81 4.24
C PHE A 94 3.00 -4.74 5.26
N VAL A 95 2.85 -3.52 4.76
CA VAL A 95 2.42 -2.37 5.56
C VAL A 95 1.26 -1.72 4.83
N ALA A 96 0.13 -1.57 5.51
CA ALA A 96 -0.99 -0.80 5.00
C ALA A 96 -1.09 0.51 5.77
N ILE A 97 -1.32 1.59 5.05
CA ILE A 97 -1.19 2.93 5.61
C ILE A 97 -2.49 3.68 5.34
N SER A 98 -3.07 4.25 6.41
CA SER A 98 -4.30 4.99 6.27
C SER A 98 -4.10 6.26 5.42
N PRO A 99 -5.13 6.72 4.68
CA PRO A 99 -5.03 7.86 3.77
C PRO A 99 -4.47 9.15 4.38
N HIS A 100 -4.76 9.41 5.65
CA HIS A 100 -4.35 10.63 6.35
C HIS A 100 -3.10 10.47 7.23
N TYR A 101 -2.49 9.29 7.27
CA TYR A 101 -1.32 9.07 8.09
C TYR A 101 -0.07 9.71 7.46
N ILE A 102 0.59 10.58 8.24
CA ILE A 102 1.88 11.14 7.87
C ILE A 102 2.96 10.18 8.38
N TYR A 103 3.86 9.78 7.49
CA TYR A 103 4.99 8.92 7.84
C TYR A 103 5.88 9.59 8.90
N PRO A 104 6.20 8.91 10.00
CA PRO A 104 7.26 9.36 10.89
C PRO A 104 8.55 9.45 10.06
N GLY A 105 9.20 10.61 10.02
CA GLY A 105 10.38 10.81 9.16
C GLY A 105 11.50 9.79 9.42
N GLU A 106 11.61 9.32 10.66
CA GLU A 106 12.56 8.28 11.11
C GLU A 106 12.39 6.95 10.38
N ILE A 107 11.16 6.60 9.94
CA ILE A 107 10.89 5.34 9.24
C ILE A 107 11.65 5.25 7.92
N PHE A 108 11.88 6.37 7.25
CA PHE A 108 12.55 6.38 5.96
C PHE A 108 14.03 6.02 6.07
N THR A 109 14.69 6.36 7.18
CA THR A 109 16.09 5.96 7.44
C THR A 109 16.21 4.45 7.50
N GLU A 110 15.27 3.81 8.19
CA GLU A 110 15.22 2.36 8.33
C GLU A 110 14.83 1.65 7.03
N LEU A 111 13.86 2.20 6.30
CA LEU A 111 13.41 1.68 5.01
C LEU A 111 14.45 1.78 3.88
N ARG A 112 15.55 2.53 4.05
CA ARG A 112 16.65 2.61 3.07
C ARG A 112 17.45 1.31 2.96
N LYS A 113 17.40 0.43 3.96
CA LYS A 113 18.13 -0.85 4.00
C LYS A 113 17.42 -1.97 3.22
N VAL A 114 16.17 -1.74 2.83
CA VAL A 114 15.27 -2.77 2.30
C VAL A 114 14.70 -2.34 0.96
N LYS A 115 14.31 -3.33 0.15
CA LYS A 115 13.67 -3.06 -1.14
C LYS A 115 12.22 -2.68 -0.93
N ILE A 116 11.84 -1.50 -1.42
CA ILE A 116 10.46 -1.01 -1.33
C ILE A 116 9.66 -1.34 -2.59
N ASN A 117 8.44 -1.81 -2.37
CA ASN A 117 7.47 -2.16 -3.38
C ASN A 117 6.12 -1.49 -3.06
N LEU A 118 5.36 -1.13 -4.08
CA LEU A 118 4.02 -0.53 -3.93
C LEU A 118 2.97 -1.46 -4.49
N VAL A 119 1.93 -1.70 -3.70
CA VAL A 119 0.75 -2.51 -4.03
C VAL A 119 -0.47 -1.66 -3.68
N LEU A 120 -0.74 -0.67 -4.52
CA LEU A 120 -1.78 0.31 -4.29
C LEU A 120 -2.86 0.16 -5.36
N GLU A 121 -4.10 0.43 -4.97
CA GLU A 121 -5.21 0.48 -5.91
C GLU A 121 -4.93 1.54 -6.99
N CYS A 122 -5.41 1.25 -8.20
CA CYS A 122 -5.36 2.13 -9.34
C CYS A 122 -6.42 3.21 -9.17
N GLY A 123 -5.98 4.39 -8.75
CA GLY A 123 -6.82 5.56 -8.64
C GLY A 123 -5.98 6.81 -8.50
N LEU A 124 -6.58 7.96 -8.76
CA LEU A 124 -5.91 9.24 -8.67
C LEU A 124 -5.29 9.48 -7.29
N VAL A 125 -6.09 9.31 -6.23
CA VAL A 125 -5.66 9.51 -4.84
C VAL A 125 -4.48 8.59 -4.49
N ASN A 126 -4.60 7.30 -4.76
CA ASN A 126 -3.53 6.34 -4.44
C ASN A 126 -2.28 6.54 -5.31
N THR A 127 -2.43 7.00 -6.56
CA THR A 127 -1.28 7.38 -7.41
C THR A 127 -0.55 8.58 -6.83
N LEU A 128 -1.26 9.59 -6.35
CA LEU A 128 -0.65 10.77 -5.71
C LEU A 128 0.03 10.41 -4.39
N ARG A 129 -0.60 9.56 -3.57
CA ARG A 129 0.01 9.03 -2.34
C ARG A 129 1.29 8.25 -2.65
N ALA A 130 1.27 7.45 -3.71
CA ALA A 130 2.44 6.71 -4.17
C ALA A 130 3.60 7.63 -4.56
N ILE A 131 3.31 8.65 -5.38
CA ILE A 131 4.31 9.64 -5.78
C ILE A 131 4.84 10.37 -4.55
N ARG A 132 3.95 10.84 -3.67
CA ARG A 132 4.31 11.54 -2.43
C ARG A 132 5.25 10.69 -1.58
N PHE A 133 4.87 9.44 -1.33
CA PHE A 133 5.69 8.49 -0.58
C PHE A 133 7.08 8.31 -1.22
N CYS A 134 7.15 8.13 -2.54
CA CYS A 134 8.43 7.98 -3.22
C CYS A 134 9.30 9.26 -3.13
N MET A 135 8.70 10.45 -3.18
CA MET A 135 9.41 11.72 -3.02
C MET A 135 9.93 11.87 -1.58
N ASP A 136 9.07 11.62 -0.57
CA ASP A 136 9.44 11.68 0.84
C ASP A 136 10.53 10.64 1.19
N TYR A 137 10.45 9.42 0.63
CA TYR A 137 11.48 8.38 0.78
C TYR A 137 12.86 8.85 0.27
N GLN A 138 12.88 9.67 -0.78
CA GLN A 138 14.09 10.27 -1.33
C GLN A 138 14.51 11.56 -0.61
N GLY A 139 13.76 12.00 0.41
CA GLY A 139 14.01 13.26 1.12
C GLY A 139 13.63 14.49 0.31
N ILE A 140 12.74 14.35 -0.69
CA ILE A 140 12.30 15.44 -1.56
C ILE A 140 10.92 15.91 -1.10
N ALA A 141 10.88 17.08 -0.47
CA ALA A 141 9.62 17.72 -0.13
C ALA A 141 8.85 18.08 -1.40
N SER A 142 7.61 17.59 -1.50
CA SER A 142 6.72 17.85 -2.63
C SER A 142 5.40 18.45 -2.17
N HIS A 143 4.62 19.03 -3.08
CA HIS A 143 3.27 19.47 -2.82
C HIS A 143 2.43 19.35 -4.08
N PHE A 144 1.18 18.92 -3.93
CA PHE A 144 0.24 18.79 -5.03
C PHE A 144 -0.85 19.84 -4.90
N THR A 145 -1.10 20.56 -5.98
CA THR A 145 -2.32 21.38 -6.13
C THR A 145 -3.08 20.93 -7.35
N PHE A 146 -4.41 21.02 -7.27
CA PHE A 146 -5.31 20.72 -8.38
C PHE A 146 -5.83 22.03 -8.94
N GLN A 147 -5.80 22.14 -10.25
CA GLN A 147 -6.43 23.25 -10.97
C GLN A 147 -6.92 22.71 -12.31
N ASP A 148 -8.24 22.82 -12.52
CA ASP A 148 -8.95 22.22 -13.64
C ASP A 148 -8.62 20.71 -13.78
N GLU A 149 -8.39 20.24 -15.00
CA GLU A 149 -8.03 18.86 -15.32
C GLU A 149 -6.52 18.57 -15.16
N HIS A 150 -5.81 19.40 -14.41
CA HIS A 150 -4.36 19.29 -14.20
C HIS A 150 -3.97 19.17 -12.73
N ILE A 151 -2.87 18.46 -12.54
CA ILE A 151 -2.18 18.29 -11.27
C ILE A 151 -0.87 19.03 -11.38
N PHE A 152 -0.65 19.93 -10.44
CA PHE A 152 0.58 20.68 -10.32
C PHE A 152 1.39 20.09 -9.16
N LEU A 153 2.51 19.48 -9.50
CA LEU A 153 3.47 18.97 -8.53
C LEU A 153 4.61 19.98 -8.38
N ARG A 154 4.70 20.59 -7.21
CA ARG A 154 5.80 21.49 -6.82
C ARG A 154 6.79 20.73 -5.95
N PHE A 155 8.08 20.86 -6.23
CA PHE A 155 9.17 20.33 -5.41
C PHE A 155 10.44 21.12 -5.69
N SER A 156 11.19 21.48 -4.65
CA SER A 156 12.33 22.40 -4.79
C SER A 156 11.91 23.64 -5.60
N GLU A 157 12.67 24.02 -6.63
CA GLU A 157 12.37 25.12 -7.56
C GLU A 157 11.61 24.67 -8.82
N HIS A 158 11.11 23.43 -8.85
CA HIS A 158 10.45 22.85 -10.02
C HIS A 158 8.93 22.79 -9.86
N VAL A 159 8.23 23.02 -10.97
CA VAL A 159 6.79 22.83 -11.08
C VAL A 159 6.50 21.97 -12.30
N LEU A 160 5.85 20.83 -12.10
CA LEU A 160 5.36 19.98 -13.18
C LEU A 160 3.84 20.13 -13.28
N SER A 161 3.35 20.39 -14.49
CA SER A 161 1.91 20.35 -14.79
C SER A 161 1.59 19.08 -15.57
N ILE A 162 0.64 18.28 -15.06
CA ILE A 162 0.34 16.95 -15.59
C ILE A 162 -1.17 16.81 -15.71
N PRO A 163 -1.72 16.50 -16.90
CA PRO A 163 -3.14 16.18 -17.03
C PRO A 163 -3.52 14.99 -16.13
N GLN A 164 -4.66 15.07 -15.42
CA GLN A 164 -5.07 14.04 -14.46
C GLN A 164 -5.11 12.64 -15.07
N HIS A 165 -5.68 12.50 -16.27
CA HIS A 165 -5.78 11.21 -16.99
C HIS A 165 -4.42 10.64 -17.45
N CYS A 166 -3.37 11.46 -17.44
CA CYS A 166 -2.00 11.05 -17.78
C CYS A 166 -1.15 10.70 -16.55
N LEU A 167 -1.67 10.93 -15.33
CA LEU A 167 -0.87 10.79 -14.12
C LEU A 167 -0.46 9.33 -13.92
N SER A 168 0.84 9.12 -13.75
CA SER A 168 1.40 7.86 -13.27
C SER A 168 2.72 8.15 -12.54
N ILE A 169 3.10 7.25 -11.63
CA ILE A 169 4.39 7.34 -10.92
C ILE A 169 5.52 7.45 -11.94
N ARG A 170 5.56 6.54 -12.92
CA ARG A 170 6.60 6.53 -13.95
C ARG A 170 6.70 7.87 -14.70
N LYS A 171 5.57 8.44 -15.12
CA LYS A 171 5.57 9.71 -15.86
C LYS A 171 6.13 10.85 -15.01
N VAL A 172 5.73 10.94 -13.74
CA VAL A 172 6.25 11.96 -12.82
C VAL A 172 7.75 11.84 -12.64
N PHE A 173 8.25 10.65 -12.31
CA PHE A 173 9.69 10.44 -12.08
C PHE A 173 10.53 10.70 -13.33
N LEU A 174 10.02 10.37 -14.51
CA LEU A 174 10.66 10.72 -15.79
C LEU A 174 10.69 12.24 -16.01
N MET A 175 9.57 12.93 -15.81
CA MET A 175 9.49 14.40 -15.98
C MET A 175 10.32 15.16 -14.96
N ALA A 176 10.44 14.64 -13.74
CA ALA A 176 11.27 15.20 -12.68
C ALA A 176 12.76 14.89 -12.84
N ASN A 177 13.14 14.03 -13.79
CA ASN A 177 14.50 13.50 -13.95
C ASN A 177 15.01 12.81 -12.66
N ILE A 178 14.12 12.09 -11.98
CA ILE A 178 14.41 11.37 -10.74
C ILE A 178 14.38 9.86 -11.02
N ARG A 179 15.41 9.13 -10.57
CA ARG A 179 15.45 7.68 -10.71
C ARG A 179 14.45 7.04 -9.72
N PRO A 180 13.48 6.24 -10.19
CA PRO A 180 12.59 5.52 -9.30
C PRO A 180 13.37 4.41 -8.59
N SER A 181 13.36 4.43 -7.25
CA SER A 181 13.93 3.39 -6.39
C SER A 181 12.91 2.31 -5.98
N VAL A 182 11.66 2.47 -6.42
CA VAL A 182 10.52 1.70 -5.94
C VAL A 182 9.85 0.96 -7.10
N ARG A 183 9.45 -0.30 -6.87
CA ARG A 183 8.69 -1.09 -7.85
C ARG A 183 7.19 -1.04 -7.56
N GLN A 184 6.39 -0.62 -8.53
CA GLN A 184 4.93 -0.71 -8.45
C GLN A 184 4.44 -2.04 -9.02
N TYR A 185 3.50 -2.67 -8.33
CA TYR A 185 2.72 -3.81 -8.81
C TYR A 185 1.31 -3.35 -9.14
N LEU A 186 0.81 -3.77 -10.30
CA LEU A 186 -0.50 -3.39 -10.80
C LEU A 186 -1.35 -4.67 -11.03
N PRO A 187 -2.64 -4.65 -10.67
CA PRO A 187 -3.57 -5.72 -11.02
C PRO A 187 -3.86 -5.72 -12.53
N ARG A 188 -4.34 -6.85 -13.06
CA ARG A 188 -4.76 -6.99 -14.48
C ARG A 188 -5.99 -6.14 -14.79
N SER A 189 -6.92 -6.02 -13.84
CA SER A 189 -8.15 -5.23 -13.90
C SER A 189 -7.88 -3.73 -14.03
N LYS A 190 -6.67 -3.28 -13.64
CA LYS A 190 -6.33 -1.86 -13.46
C LYS A 190 -7.26 -1.15 -12.48
N ILE A 191 -7.83 -1.89 -11.51
CA ILE A 191 -8.62 -1.35 -10.40
C ILE A 191 -7.88 -1.64 -9.09
N SER A 192 -7.91 -2.87 -8.56
CA SER A 192 -7.14 -3.27 -7.39
C SER A 192 -6.95 -4.78 -7.35
N PHE A 193 -5.99 -5.27 -6.57
CA PHE A 193 -5.87 -6.71 -6.31
C PHE A 193 -7.07 -7.20 -5.50
N LEU A 194 -7.59 -6.42 -4.54
CA LEU A 194 -8.78 -6.81 -3.80
C LEU A 194 -10.02 -6.93 -4.71
N TYR A 195 -10.17 -6.03 -5.68
CA TYR A 195 -11.25 -6.13 -6.67
C TYR A 195 -11.16 -7.44 -7.46
N GLU A 196 -9.97 -7.81 -7.94
CA GLU A 196 -9.78 -9.10 -8.61
C GLU A 196 -10.03 -10.28 -7.66
N PHE A 197 -9.61 -10.16 -6.41
CA PHE A 197 -9.80 -11.19 -5.40
C PHE A 197 -11.28 -11.50 -5.14
N LEU A 198 -12.12 -10.47 -5.13
CA LEU A 198 -13.56 -10.58 -4.89
C LEU A 198 -14.38 -11.04 -6.11
N ASN A 199 -13.82 -10.95 -7.33
CA ASN A 199 -14.53 -11.23 -8.60
C ASN A 199 -13.97 -12.47 -9.32
N GLN A 200 -13.38 -13.41 -8.59
CA GLN A 200 -12.95 -14.72 -9.11
C GLN A 200 -14.08 -15.75 -9.14
#